data_AF-A0A218ZK45-F1
#
_entry.id   AF-A0A218ZK45-F1
#
_cell.length_a   1.000
_cell.length_b   1.000
_cell.length_c   1.000
_cell.angle_alpha   90.00
_cell.angle_beta   90.00
_cell.angle_gamma   90.00
#
_symmetry.space_group_name_H-M   'P 1'
#
loop_
_entity.id
_entity.type
_entity.pdbx_description
1 polymer ?
#
loop_
_entity_poly.entity_id
_entity_poly.type
_entity_poly.pdbx_seq_one_letter_code
_entity_poly.pdbx_strand_id
1 'polypeptide(L)'
;MVQKIVQRDKAMADIFDDEKIIGASTIVKFGTIRIVASKDADHDFHFLLMPVEHREDFTELTEVELKDMQKSESLVAELYKQHGLDGYSKIELVGTGAGRTVQHYHVHILPGKSDNFHNNPADRALHRSADQIREVVSKLNPEFKKLIENMQ
;
A
#
# COMPACT_ATOMS: atom_id res chain seq x y z
N MET A 1 11.97 3.94 -33.50
CA MET A 1 12.79 3.12 -32.57
C MET A 1 11.84 2.19 -31.86
N VAL A 2 11.94 0.89 -32.11
CA VAL A 2 11.09 -0.13 -31.46
C VAL A 2 11.62 -0.29 -30.03
N GLN A 3 10.82 0.09 -29.03
CA GLN A 3 11.14 -0.21 -27.63
C GLN A 3 11.20 -1.73 -27.49
N LYS A 4 12.42 -2.24 -27.22
CA LYS A 4 12.60 -3.61 -26.77
C LYS A 4 11.85 -3.74 -25.45
N ILE A 5 10.73 -4.46 -25.47
CA ILE A 5 10.15 -5.04 -24.26
C ILE A 5 11.23 -5.95 -23.70
N VAL A 6 11.93 -5.47 -22.66
CA VAL A 6 12.86 -6.29 -21.90
C VAL A 6 11.97 -7.20 -21.08
N GLN A 7 11.70 -8.42 -21.58
CA GLN A 7 11.32 -9.53 -20.71
C GLN A 7 12.48 -9.73 -19.74
N ARG A 8 12.36 -9.14 -18.56
CA ARG A 8 13.25 -9.43 -17.44
C ARG A 8 12.83 -10.77 -16.85
N ASP A 9 13.83 -11.59 -16.55
CA ASP A 9 13.65 -12.86 -15.87
C ASP A 9 12.85 -12.67 -14.58
N LYS A 10 11.85 -13.53 -14.41
CA LYS A 10 10.86 -13.61 -13.32
C LYS A 10 11.50 -14.05 -11.98
N ALA A 11 12.65 -13.48 -11.62
CA ALA A 11 13.60 -14.09 -10.69
C ALA A 11 14.13 -13.15 -9.61
N MET A 12 13.27 -12.32 -9.04
CA MET A 12 13.02 -12.25 -7.60
C MET A 12 11.50 -12.09 -7.54
N ALA A 13 10.74 -13.08 -7.05
CA ALA A 13 9.30 -12.91 -6.91
C ALA A 13 9.09 -11.66 -6.02
N ASP A 14 8.52 -10.60 -6.58
CA ASP A 14 8.22 -9.41 -5.81
C ASP A 14 7.34 -9.84 -4.64
N ILE A 15 7.71 -9.45 -3.42
CA ILE A 15 6.98 -9.86 -2.21
C ILE A 15 5.52 -9.40 -2.22
N PHE A 16 5.17 -8.41 -3.05
CA PHE A 16 3.82 -7.91 -3.26
C PHE A 16 3.06 -8.69 -4.36
N ASP A 17 3.74 -9.51 -5.16
CA ASP A 17 3.11 -10.42 -6.11
C ASP A 17 2.79 -11.79 -5.49
N ASP A 18 3.48 -12.18 -4.42
CA ASP A 18 3.19 -13.43 -3.70
C ASP A 18 2.01 -13.25 -2.73
N GLU A 19 0.83 -13.73 -3.13
CA GLU A 19 -0.39 -13.70 -2.30
C GLU A 19 -0.21 -14.39 -0.95
N LYS A 20 0.71 -15.36 -0.80
CA LYS A 20 1.00 -16.00 0.49
C LYS A 20 1.70 -15.02 1.46
N ILE A 21 2.42 -14.04 0.92
CA ILE A 21 3.14 -13.03 1.70
C ILE A 21 2.25 -11.81 1.92
N ILE A 22 1.78 -11.19 0.84
CA ILE A 22 1.05 -9.92 0.90
C ILE A 22 -0.42 -10.09 1.31
N GLY A 23 -1.02 -11.25 1.01
CA GLY A 23 -2.42 -11.54 1.35
C GLY A 23 -2.63 -11.52 2.86
N ALA A 24 -1.65 -11.96 3.65
CA ALA A 24 -1.72 -11.91 5.12
C ALA A 24 -1.75 -10.48 5.69
N SER A 25 -1.27 -9.49 4.94
CA SER A 25 -1.24 -8.07 5.34
C SER A 25 -2.34 -7.26 4.64
N THR A 26 -3.08 -7.87 3.70
CA THR A 26 -4.14 -7.19 2.95
C THR A 26 -5.35 -6.98 3.83
N ILE A 27 -5.74 -5.72 4.00
CA ILE A 27 -6.95 -5.34 4.75
C ILE A 27 -8.17 -5.54 3.87
N VAL A 28 -8.17 -4.99 2.65
CA VAL A 28 -9.28 -5.13 1.71
C VAL A 28 -8.80 -4.95 0.26
N LYS A 29 -9.57 -5.45 -0.71
CA LYS A 29 -9.42 -5.13 -2.14
C LYS A 29 -10.61 -4.26 -2.56
N PHE A 30 -10.33 -3.11 -3.19
CA PHE A 30 -11.32 -2.20 -3.74
C PHE A 30 -11.06 -2.01 -5.24
N GLY A 31 -11.95 -2.54 -6.07
CA GLY A 31 -11.74 -2.58 -7.51
C GLY A 31 -10.43 -3.30 -7.86
N THR A 32 -9.54 -2.60 -8.56
CA THR A 32 -8.22 -3.08 -8.98
C THR A 32 -7.09 -2.80 -7.98
N ILE A 33 -7.38 -2.18 -6.83
CA ILE A 33 -6.40 -1.80 -5.81
C ILE A 33 -6.59 -2.63 -4.55
N ARG A 34 -5.49 -2.95 -3.87
CA ARG A 34 -5.48 -3.53 -2.52
C ARG A 34 -4.97 -2.50 -1.51
N ILE A 35 -5.61 -2.47 -0.35
CA ILE A 35 -5.19 -1.68 0.82
C ILE A 35 -4.55 -2.66 1.80
N VAL A 36 -3.29 -2.41 2.15
CA VAL A 36 -2.44 -3.33 2.92
C VAL A 36 -1.96 -2.62 4.18
N ALA A 37 -1.95 -3.32 5.32
CA ALA A 37 -1.30 -2.85 6.54
C ALA A 37 0.23 -2.83 6.33
N SER A 38 0.85 -1.66 6.48
CA SER A 38 2.30 -1.53 6.35
C SER A 38 3.01 -2.31 7.47
N LYS A 39 4.12 -2.97 7.11
CA LYS A 39 5.02 -3.60 8.09
C LYS A 39 5.95 -2.59 8.73
N ASP A 40 6.34 -1.56 7.99
CA ASP A 40 7.38 -0.60 8.37
C ASP A 40 6.76 0.59 9.14
N ALA A 41 5.93 0.29 10.14
CA ALA A 41 4.95 1.24 10.65
C ALA A 41 4.88 1.34 12.17
N ASP A 42 5.05 2.56 12.65
CA ASP A 42 4.93 2.95 14.06
C ASP A 42 3.46 3.10 14.51
N HIS A 43 2.52 3.09 13.55
CA HIS A 43 1.12 3.44 13.78
C HIS A 43 0.16 2.56 12.97
N ASP A 44 -0.86 1.96 13.60
CA ASP A 44 -1.82 0.99 13.01
C ASP A 44 -2.40 1.42 11.66
N PHE A 45 -2.48 2.73 11.47
CA PHE A 45 -3.06 3.40 10.33
C PHE A 45 -2.04 3.75 9.23
N HIS A 46 -0.87 3.12 9.17
CA HIS A 46 0.02 3.23 8.00
C HIS A 46 -0.32 2.13 6.99
N PHE A 47 -0.73 2.57 5.81
CA PHE A 47 -1.16 1.68 4.73
C PHE A 47 -0.26 1.77 3.51
N LEU A 48 -0.23 0.67 2.75
CA LEU A 48 0.23 0.63 1.38
C LEU A 48 -0.98 0.45 0.47
N LEU A 49 -1.13 1.33 -0.50
CA LEU A 49 -2.10 1.16 -1.58
C LEU A 49 -1.35 0.76 -2.84
N MET A 50 -1.74 -0.35 -3.45
CA MET A 50 -1.06 -0.90 -4.62
C MET A 50 -2.06 -1.64 -5.54
N PRO A 51 -1.78 -1.74 -6.85
CA PRO A 51 -2.56 -2.56 -7.75
C PRO A 51 -2.58 -4.03 -7.34
N VAL A 52 -3.63 -4.75 -7.75
CA VAL A 52 -3.68 -6.20 -7.55
C VAL A 52 -2.74 -6.90 -8.52
N GLU A 53 -2.68 -6.43 -9.77
CA GLU A 53 -1.77 -6.89 -10.80
C GLU A 53 -0.40 -6.23 -10.66
N HIS A 54 0.67 -6.91 -11.08
CA HIS A 54 2.00 -6.33 -11.02
C HIS A 54 2.13 -5.11 -11.94
N ARG A 55 2.55 -4.00 -11.37
CA ARG A 55 2.93 -2.76 -12.07
C ARG A 55 4.25 -2.30 -11.47
N GLU A 56 5.31 -2.19 -12.25
CA GLU A 56 6.60 -1.75 -11.72
C GLU A 56 6.58 -0.26 -11.37
N ASP A 57 5.79 0.53 -12.11
CA ASP A 57 5.88 1.99 -12.15
C ASP A 57 4.50 2.67 -12.30
N PHE A 58 4.42 3.95 -11.93
CA PHE A 58 3.24 4.80 -12.13
C PHE A 58 2.76 4.79 -13.60
N THR A 59 3.72 4.82 -14.53
CA THR A 59 3.47 4.85 -15.98
C THR A 59 2.79 3.60 -16.53
N GLU A 60 2.76 2.51 -15.77
CA GLU A 60 2.14 1.24 -16.16
C GLU A 60 0.70 1.10 -15.68
N LEU A 61 0.21 2.04 -14.86
CA LEU A 61 -1.16 2.04 -14.36
C LEU A 61 -2.16 2.34 -15.49
N THR A 62 -3.21 1.54 -15.55
CA THR A 62 -4.37 1.76 -16.42
C THR A 62 -5.26 2.87 -15.86
N GLU A 63 -6.14 3.44 -16.69
CA GLU A 63 -7.13 4.43 -16.25
C GLU A 63 -8.05 3.91 -15.13
N VAL A 64 -8.37 2.61 -15.16
CA VAL A 64 -9.18 1.96 -14.11
C VAL A 64 -8.40 1.89 -12.80
N GLU A 65 -7.13 1.48 -12.83
CA GLU A 65 -6.26 1.44 -11.65
C GLU A 65 -6.02 2.84 -11.06
N LEU A 66 -5.81 3.86 -11.90
CA LEU A 66 -5.68 5.24 -11.46
C LEU A 66 -6.95 5.73 -10.73
N LYS A 67 -8.13 5.43 -11.29
CA LYS A 67 -9.42 5.79 -10.69
C LYS A 67 -9.65 5.07 -9.37
N ASP A 68 -9.37 3.77 -9.32
CA ASP A 68 -9.55 2.95 -8.12
C ASP A 68 -8.51 3.34 -7.04
N MET A 69 -7.31 3.79 -7.42
CA MET A 69 -6.29 4.31 -6.52
C MET A 69 -6.80 5.57 -5.80
N GLN A 70 -7.31 6.55 -6.55
CA GLN A 70 -7.88 7.78 -5.98
C GLN A 70 -9.07 7.52 -5.05
N LYS A 71 -9.94 6.55 -5.41
CA LYS A 71 -11.04 6.13 -4.56
C LYS A 71 -10.54 5.42 -3.29
N SER A 72 -9.51 4.60 -3.40
CA SER A 72 -8.88 3.95 -2.26
C SER A 72 -8.22 4.95 -1.32
N GLU A 73 -7.57 5.99 -1.85
CA GLU A 73 -7.06 7.12 -1.07
C GLU A 73 -8.18 7.85 -0.32
N SER A 74 -9.34 8.03 -0.97
CA SER A 74 -10.53 8.64 -0.36
C SER A 74 -11.09 7.78 0.78
N LEU A 75 -11.10 6.44 0.65
CA LEU A 75 -11.47 5.52 1.73
C LEU A 75 -10.56 5.67 2.95
N VAL A 76 -9.24 5.76 2.73
CA VAL A 76 -8.26 5.96 3.82
C VAL A 76 -8.47 7.32 4.49
N ALA A 77 -8.71 8.39 3.73
CA ALA A 77 -8.96 9.71 4.28
C ALA A 77 -10.23 9.75 5.15
N GLU A 78 -11.31 9.09 4.72
CA GLU A 78 -12.54 8.98 5.51
C GLU A 78 -12.33 8.13 6.77
N LEU A 79 -11.57 7.03 6.68
CA LEU A 79 -11.18 6.26 7.87
C LEU A 79 -10.43 7.14 8.87
N TYR A 80 -9.42 7.89 8.43
CA TYR A 80 -8.67 8.79 9.31
C TYR A 80 -9.56 9.80 10.00
N LYS A 81 -10.50 10.40 9.28
CA LYS A 81 -11.49 11.33 9.84
C LYS A 81 -12.34 10.66 10.93
N GLN A 82 -12.78 9.42 10.73
CA GLN A 82 -13.56 8.67 11.73
C GLN A 82 -12.77 8.37 13.01
N HIS A 83 -11.44 8.29 12.90
CA HIS A 83 -10.51 8.11 14.03
C HIS A 83 -9.94 9.42 14.59
N GLY A 84 -10.41 10.58 14.12
CA GLY A 84 -9.93 11.89 14.59
C GLY A 84 -8.48 12.19 14.20
N LEU A 85 -8.00 11.62 13.09
CA LEU A 85 -6.65 11.84 12.56
C LEU A 85 -6.70 13.00 11.55
N ASP A 86 -6.40 14.22 12.03
CA ASP A 86 -6.63 15.50 11.32
C ASP A 86 -5.62 15.82 10.20
N GLY A 87 -4.66 14.92 9.93
CA GLY A 87 -3.68 15.10 8.86
C GLY A 87 -2.94 13.82 8.54
N TYR A 88 -2.48 13.69 7.30
CA TYR A 88 -1.74 12.53 6.83
C TYR A 88 -0.74 12.89 5.73
N SER A 89 0.27 12.05 5.58
CA SER A 89 1.25 12.11 4.50
C SER A 89 0.94 11.04 3.46
N LYS A 90 1.09 11.40 2.19
CA LYS A 90 1.08 10.47 1.06
C LYS A 90 2.46 10.47 0.43
N ILE A 91 3.11 9.31 0.41
CA ILE A 91 4.50 9.17 -0.01
C ILE A 91 4.57 8.11 -1.10
N GLU A 92 5.11 8.51 -2.24
CA GLU A 92 5.30 7.68 -3.41
C GLU A 92 6.77 7.73 -3.78
N LEU A 93 7.42 6.57 -3.80
CA LEU A 93 8.82 6.44 -4.21
C LEU A 93 8.84 5.72 -5.54
N VAL A 94 9.40 6.37 -6.56
CA VAL A 94 9.43 5.83 -7.93
C VAL A 94 10.89 5.63 -8.34
N GLY A 95 11.22 4.40 -8.72
CA GLY A 95 12.59 3.99 -9.06
C GLY A 95 13.53 3.83 -7.86
N THR A 96 14.66 3.15 -8.08
CA THR A 96 15.65 2.84 -7.03
C THR A 96 16.36 4.09 -6.50
N GLY A 97 16.52 5.13 -7.32
CA GLY A 97 17.13 6.41 -6.92
C GLY A 97 16.34 7.16 -5.83
N ALA A 98 15.04 6.89 -5.72
CA ALA A 98 14.17 7.42 -4.67
C ALA A 98 14.21 6.55 -3.39
N GLY A 99 15.03 5.50 -3.33
CA GLY A 99 15.09 4.58 -2.20
C GLY A 99 13.99 3.51 -2.21
N ARG A 100 13.28 3.29 -3.32
CA ARG A 100 12.30 2.21 -3.46
C ARG A 100 12.99 0.84 -3.38
N THR A 101 12.50 -0.03 -2.50
CA THR A 101 13.05 -1.37 -2.25
C THR A 101 12.24 -2.51 -2.89
N VAL A 102 10.93 -2.31 -3.11
CA VAL A 102 10.02 -3.27 -3.73
C VAL A 102 9.57 -2.75 -5.10
N GLN A 103 9.64 -3.57 -6.14
CA GLN A 103 9.42 -3.18 -7.53
C GLN A 103 7.98 -3.44 -7.99
N HIS A 104 7.03 -3.19 -7.09
CA HIS A 104 5.59 -3.19 -7.34
C HIS A 104 5.07 -1.83 -6.87
N TYR A 105 4.38 -1.11 -7.74
CA TYR A 105 3.90 0.24 -7.52
C TYR A 105 3.05 0.33 -6.25
N HIS A 106 3.48 1.13 -5.28
CA HIS A 106 2.73 1.35 -4.06
C HIS A 106 2.88 2.77 -3.55
N VAL A 107 1.82 3.23 -2.90
CA VAL A 107 1.76 4.52 -2.24
C VAL A 107 1.62 4.27 -0.75
N HIS A 108 2.53 4.85 0.04
CA HIS A 108 2.39 4.88 1.49
C HIS A 108 1.44 5.99 1.89
N ILE A 109 0.53 5.69 2.81
CA ILE A 109 -0.35 6.68 3.42
C ILE A 109 -0.30 6.46 4.93
N LEU A 110 0.04 7.50 5.70
CA LEU A 110 0.21 7.41 7.15
C LEU A 110 -0.22 8.72 7.83
N PRO A 111 -0.73 8.66 9.08
CA PRO A 111 -1.15 9.86 9.80
C PRO A 111 0.03 10.78 10.14
N GLY A 112 -0.24 12.08 10.18
CA GLY A 112 0.74 13.10 10.53
C GLY A 112 1.77 13.41 9.43
N LYS A 113 2.93 13.93 9.85
CA LYS A 113 4.02 14.37 8.97
C LYS A 113 4.88 13.19 8.51
N SER A 114 5.50 13.35 7.35
CA SER A 114 6.39 12.37 6.73
C SER A 114 7.66 12.08 7.51
N ASP A 115 8.00 12.85 8.53
CA ASP A 115 9.19 12.62 9.37
C ASP A 115 9.09 11.28 10.13
N ASN A 116 7.87 10.73 10.25
CA ASN A 116 7.59 9.39 10.78
C ASN A 116 7.58 8.31 9.67
N PHE A 117 8.14 8.59 8.50
CA PHE A 117 8.25 7.63 7.42
C PHE A 117 9.60 6.92 7.48
N HIS A 118 9.55 5.64 7.86
CA HIS A 118 10.72 4.78 7.96
C HIS A 118 10.62 3.69 6.89
N ASN A 119 11.45 3.78 5.86
CA ASN A 119 11.52 2.78 4.78
C ASN A 119 12.89 2.09 4.69
N ASN A 120 13.77 2.37 5.67
CA ASN A 120 15.09 1.81 5.71
C ASN A 120 15.03 0.40 6.33
N PRO A 121 15.49 -0.66 5.64
CA PRO A 121 15.54 -2.01 6.19
C PRO A 121 16.35 -2.14 7.50
N ALA A 122 17.16 -1.13 7.85
CA ALA A 122 17.86 -1.04 9.13
C ALA A 122 16.94 -0.73 10.31
N ASP A 123 15.74 -0.17 10.09
CA ASP A 123 14.80 0.26 11.13
C ASP A 123 13.91 -0.90 11.64
N ARG A 124 14.45 -2.13 11.68
CA ARG A 124 13.68 -3.34 12.00
C ARG A 124 12.95 -3.32 13.34
N ALA A 125 13.40 -2.51 14.30
CA ALA A 125 12.73 -2.36 15.59
C ALA A 125 11.33 -1.75 15.47
N LEU A 126 11.07 -1.01 14.39
CA LEU A 126 9.78 -0.40 14.07
C LEU A 126 8.89 -1.33 13.22
N HIS A 127 9.44 -2.45 12.74
CA HIS A 127 8.68 -3.36 11.91
C HIS A 127 7.72 -4.20 12.75
N ARG A 128 6.46 -4.28 12.31
CA ARG A 128 5.47 -5.16 12.93
C ARG A 128 5.80 -6.63 12.76
N SER A 129 5.55 -7.40 13.82
CA SER A 129 5.47 -8.85 13.75
C SER A 129 4.27 -9.30 12.91
N ALA A 130 4.28 -10.57 12.50
CA ALA A 130 3.15 -11.15 11.77
C ALA A 130 1.84 -11.11 12.58
N ASP A 131 1.91 -11.23 13.91
CA ASP A 131 0.72 -11.18 14.78
C ASP A 131 0.17 -9.76 14.90
N GLN A 132 1.04 -8.75 15.03
CA GLN A 132 0.62 -7.35 15.02
C GLN A 132 -0.05 -6.96 13.69
N ILE A 133 0.48 -7.44 12.56
CA ILE A 133 -0.18 -7.25 11.26
C ILE A 133 -1.57 -7.89 11.22
N ARG A 134 -1.70 -9.13 11.69
CA ARG A 134 -3.00 -9.83 11.72
C ARG A 134 -4.02 -9.10 12.59
N GLU A 135 -3.58 -8.55 13.72
CA GLU A 135 -4.42 -7.76 14.61
C GLU A 135 -4.93 -6.49 13.92
N VAL A 136 -4.03 -5.73 13.28
CA VAL A 136 -4.40 -4.53 12.49
C VAL A 136 -5.38 -4.88 11.38
N VAL A 137 -5.11 -5.95 10.61
CA VAL A 137 -5.99 -6.43 9.53
C VAL A 137 -7.36 -6.82 10.09
N SER A 138 -7.40 -7.58 11.18
CA SER A 138 -8.65 -8.02 11.81
C SER A 138 -9.49 -6.85 12.32
N LYS A 139 -8.83 -5.82 12.87
CA LYS A 139 -9.48 -4.61 13.39
C LYS A 139 -10.05 -3.74 12.26
N LEU A 140 -9.25 -3.48 11.22
CA LEU A 140 -9.60 -2.50 10.19
C LEU A 140 -10.39 -3.06 9.01
N ASN A 141 -10.33 -4.38 8.74
CA ASN A 141 -11.12 -5.02 7.68
C ASN A 141 -12.63 -4.69 7.74
N PRO A 142 -13.33 -4.84 8.88
CA PRO A 142 -14.76 -4.52 8.95
C PRO A 142 -15.03 -3.03 8.74
N GLU A 143 -14.15 -2.13 9.18
CA GLU A 143 -14.30 -0.69 9.00
C GLU A 143 -14.21 -0.30 7.51
N PHE A 144 -13.19 -0.79 6.81
CA PHE A 144 -13.06 -0.57 5.38
C PHE A 144 -14.23 -1.18 4.58
N LYS A 145 -14.72 -2.36 4.94
CA LYS A 145 -15.90 -2.95 4.29
C LYS A 145 -17.11 -2.04 4.39
N LYS A 146 -17.39 -1.51 5.59
CA LYS A 146 -18.47 -0.56 5.81
C LYS A 146 -18.29 0.72 5.00
N LEU A 147 -17.07 1.25 4.90
CA LEU A 147 -16.79 2.43 4.07
C LEU A 147 -17.06 2.16 2.59
N ILE A 148 -16.65 1.00 2.09
CA ILE A 148 -16.87 0.59 0.69
C ILE A 148 -18.37 0.44 0.40
N GLU A 149 -19.13 -0.17 1.30
CA GLU A 149 -20.58 -0.32 1.18
C GLU A 149 -21.29 1.05 1.09
N ASN A 150 -20.80 2.07 1.80
CA ASN A 150 -21.39 3.42 1.77
C ASN A 150 -21.01 4.24 0.51
N MET A 151 -20.05 3.79 -0.30
CA MET A 151 -19.65 4.45 -1.54
C MET A 151 -20.43 3.98 -2.78
N GLN A 152 -21.23 2.91 -2.65
CA GLN A 152 -22.07 2.34 -3.71
C GLN A 152 -23.48 2.94 -3.69
#